data_AF-A0A858SWE6-F1
#
_entry.id   AF-A0A858SWE6-F1
#
_cell.length_a   1.000
_cell.length_b   1.000
_cell.length_c   1.000
_cell.angle_alpha   90.00
_cell.angle_beta   90.00
_cell.angle_gamma   90.00
#
_symmetry.space_group_name_H-M   'P 1'
#
loop_
_entity.id
_entity.type
_entity.pdbx_description
1 polymer ?
#
loop_
_entity_poly.entity_id
_entity_poly.type
_entity_poly.pdbx_seq_one_letter_code
_entity_poly.pdbx_strand_id
1 'polypeptide(L)'
;MTLFLGHDPGGAEKNGVAAIRVKSEALEIVETATVLNASEALSRLENYADDAQALGIDTLLAWSPKGGRACDDALRRKYGGNSVVAQNSLYSAMTLNGAIVARRIKMPVYESHPKLLLKLPAGGAIRPAYDTAIARAGSDHEGDAFVAAWCAAMGHSRE
;
A
#
# COMPACT_ATOMS: atom_id res chain seq x y z
N MET A 1 -14.56 -23.87 20.68
CA MET A 1 -14.72 -22.55 20.05
C MET A 1 -13.59 -22.40 19.06
N THR A 2 -13.84 -21.78 17.92
CA THR A 2 -12.86 -21.60 16.84
C THR A 2 -12.14 -20.28 17.00
N LEU A 3 -10.81 -20.27 16.83
CA LEU A 3 -9.98 -19.08 16.95
C LEU A 3 -9.90 -18.32 15.61
N PHE A 4 -10.06 -17.01 15.67
CA PHE A 4 -9.92 -16.08 14.56
C PHE A 4 -9.06 -14.89 14.99
N LEU A 5 -8.29 -14.37 14.04
CA LEU A 5 -7.39 -13.24 14.26
C LEU A 5 -7.88 -12.00 13.50
N GLY A 6 -7.53 -10.82 14.02
CA GLY A 6 -7.84 -9.53 13.44
C GLY A 6 -6.65 -8.59 13.48
N HIS A 7 -6.43 -7.84 12.40
CA HIS A 7 -5.44 -6.78 12.34
C HIS A 7 -6.03 -5.52 11.67
N ASP A 8 -5.92 -4.39 12.36
CA ASP A 8 -6.22 -3.06 11.82
C ASP A 8 -4.89 -2.28 11.70
N PRO A 9 -4.28 -2.21 10.52
CA PRO A 9 -3.04 -1.48 10.31
C PRO A 9 -3.26 0.04 10.46
N GLY A 10 -2.36 0.69 11.18
CA GLY A 10 -2.40 2.14 11.37
C GLY A 10 -1.04 2.80 11.22
N GLY A 11 -1.00 4.11 11.45
CA GLY A 11 0.25 4.86 11.60
C GLY A 11 1.05 4.41 12.82
N ALA A 12 2.15 5.09 13.12
CA ALA A 12 2.95 4.81 14.32
C ALA A 12 2.06 4.73 15.57
N GLU A 13 2.23 3.66 16.35
CA GLU A 13 1.49 3.39 17.61
C GLU A 13 -0.01 3.13 17.45
N LYS A 14 -0.48 2.83 16.23
CA LYS A 14 -1.92 2.70 15.94
C LYS A 14 -2.27 1.39 15.24
N ASN A 15 -1.51 0.32 15.45
CA ASN A 15 -1.78 -0.98 14.86
C ASN A 15 -2.62 -1.82 15.82
N GLY A 16 -3.91 -2.01 15.51
CA GLY A 16 -4.78 -2.88 16.28
C GLY A 16 -4.54 -4.35 15.96
N VAL A 17 -4.51 -5.20 16.99
CA VAL A 17 -4.53 -6.66 16.87
C VAL A 17 -5.57 -7.26 17.80
N ALA A 18 -6.19 -8.37 17.37
CA ALA A 18 -7.14 -9.11 18.17
C ALA A 18 -7.04 -10.62 17.89
N ALA A 19 -7.26 -11.42 18.94
CA ALA A 19 -7.53 -12.84 18.86
C ALA A 19 -8.86 -13.12 19.57
N ILE A 20 -9.79 -13.77 18.87
CA ILE A 20 -11.14 -14.05 19.40
C ILE A 20 -11.52 -15.52 19.17
N ARG A 21 -12.30 -16.07 20.10
CA ARG A 21 -12.90 -17.39 19.98
C ARG A 21 -14.40 -17.26 19.73
N VAL A 22 -14.88 -17.96 18.71
CA VAL A 22 -16.29 -17.94 18.31
C VAL A 22 -16.86 -19.36 18.32
N LYS A 23 -18.09 -19.54 18.84
CA LYS A 23 -18.89 -20.75 18.66
C LYS A 23 -20.36 -20.36 18.56
N SER A 24 -20.96 -20.59 17.39
CA SER A 24 -22.32 -20.13 17.08
C SER A 24 -22.44 -18.62 17.33
N GLU A 25 -23.21 -18.20 18.34
CA GLU A 25 -23.38 -16.77 18.71
C GLU A 25 -22.54 -16.34 19.92
N ALA A 26 -21.80 -17.26 20.55
CA ALA A 26 -20.94 -16.94 21.68
C ALA A 26 -19.56 -16.46 21.18
N LEU A 27 -19.12 -15.32 21.72
CA LEU A 27 -17.82 -14.69 21.43
C LEU A 27 -17.02 -14.51 22.73
N GLU A 28 -15.74 -14.85 22.67
CA GLU A 28 -14.75 -14.67 23.72
C GLU A 28 -13.57 -13.87 23.15
N ILE A 29 -13.14 -12.83 23.84
CA ILE A 29 -11.92 -12.09 23.52
C ILE A 29 -10.75 -12.81 24.19
N VAL A 30 -9.83 -13.36 23.39
CA VAL A 30 -8.61 -14.01 23.89
C VAL A 30 -7.53 -12.96 24.12
N GLU A 31 -7.33 -12.07 23.15
CA GLU A 31 -6.40 -10.96 23.26
C GLU A 31 -6.86 -9.78 22.41
N THR A 32 -6.59 -8.56 22.88
CA THR A 32 -6.59 -7.34 22.07
C THR A 32 -5.42 -6.46 22.47
N ALA A 33 -4.77 -5.82 21.51
CA ALA A 33 -3.73 -4.82 21.77
C ALA A 33 -3.67 -3.77 20.67
N THR A 34 -3.14 -2.60 21.01
CA THR A 34 -2.63 -1.63 20.04
C THR A 34 -1.11 -1.64 20.15
N VAL A 35 -0.42 -1.87 19.05
CA VAL A 35 1.05 -2.04 19.00
C VAL A 35 1.72 -0.98 18.15
N LEU A 36 3.04 -0.83 18.32
CA LEU A 36 3.81 0.26 17.75
C LEU A 36 3.82 0.22 16.21
N ASN A 37 3.99 -0.97 15.65
CA ASN A 37 4.29 -1.16 14.23
C ASN A 37 3.82 -2.55 13.72
N ALA A 38 3.90 -2.75 12.41
CA ALA A 38 3.49 -3.99 11.76
C ALA A 38 4.31 -5.22 12.19
N SER A 39 5.59 -5.04 12.58
CA SER A 39 6.42 -6.16 13.05
C SER A 39 5.91 -6.68 14.40
N GLU A 40 5.59 -5.78 15.33
CA GLU A 40 4.98 -6.17 16.61
C GLU A 40 3.61 -6.78 16.41
N ALA A 41 2.81 -6.23 15.49
CA ALA A 41 1.51 -6.79 15.15
C ALA A 41 1.66 -8.25 14.66
N LEU A 42 2.59 -8.48 13.74
CA LEU A 42 2.90 -9.82 13.25
C LEU A 42 3.32 -10.75 14.39
N SER A 43 4.29 -10.35 15.22
CA SER A 43 4.74 -11.19 16.33
C SER A 43 3.64 -11.55 17.33
N ARG A 44 2.66 -10.65 17.56
CA ARG A 44 1.52 -10.92 18.44
C ARG A 44 0.54 -11.91 17.80
N LEU A 45 0.28 -11.76 16.50
CA LEU A 45 -0.62 -12.64 15.75
C LEU A 45 -0.01 -14.04 15.57
N GLU A 46 1.30 -14.13 15.38
CA GLU A 46 2.04 -15.40 15.25
C GLU A 46 1.90 -16.30 16.48
N ASN A 47 1.74 -15.73 17.69
CA ASN A 47 1.49 -16.50 18.91
C ASN A 47 0.22 -17.36 18.86
N TYR A 48 -0.69 -17.07 17.93
CA TYR A 48 -1.99 -17.72 17.78
C TYR A 48 -2.21 -18.29 16.38
N ALA A 49 -1.27 -18.12 15.46
CA ALA A 49 -1.46 -18.39 14.03
C ALA A 49 -1.69 -19.88 13.74
N ASP A 50 -0.98 -20.77 14.43
CA ASP A 50 -1.08 -22.23 14.23
C ASP A 50 -2.46 -22.79 14.61
N ASP A 51 -3.16 -22.15 15.55
CA ASP A 51 -4.48 -22.55 16.03
C ASP A 51 -5.64 -21.79 15.37
N ALA A 52 -5.34 -20.71 14.64
CA ALA A 52 -6.33 -19.84 14.03
C ALA A 52 -6.83 -20.39 12.68
N GLN A 53 -8.14 -20.28 12.43
CA GLN A 53 -8.70 -20.67 11.13
C GLN A 53 -8.55 -19.60 10.05
N ALA A 54 -8.55 -18.32 10.44
CA ALA A 54 -8.42 -17.21 9.52
C ALA A 54 -7.95 -15.94 10.22
N LEU A 55 -7.39 -15.01 9.43
CA LEU A 55 -7.03 -13.66 9.83
C LEU A 55 -7.80 -12.66 8.96
N GLY A 56 -8.57 -11.77 9.60
CA GLY A 56 -9.12 -10.57 8.95
C GLY A 56 -8.12 -9.43 9.06
N ILE A 57 -7.85 -8.72 7.97
CA ILE A 57 -6.96 -7.55 7.96
C ILE A 57 -7.70 -6.37 7.33
N ASP A 58 -7.75 -5.22 8.00
CA ASP A 58 -8.27 -3.97 7.44
C ASP A 58 -7.25 -3.33 6.49
N THR A 59 -6.97 -4.03 5.39
CA THR A 59 -6.03 -3.55 4.39
C THR A 59 -6.43 -3.99 2.99
N LEU A 60 -5.74 -3.40 2.01
CA LEU A 60 -6.07 -3.55 0.61
C LEU A 60 -5.39 -4.81 0.04
N LEU A 61 -5.92 -5.99 0.36
CA LEU A 61 -5.36 -7.27 -0.07
C LEU A 61 -5.69 -7.65 -1.52
N ALA A 62 -6.83 -7.18 -2.05
CA ALA A 62 -7.23 -7.43 -3.43
C ALA A 62 -6.64 -6.35 -4.36
N TRP A 63 -5.69 -6.73 -5.21
CA TRP A 63 -5.00 -5.81 -6.12
C TRP A 63 -5.56 -5.96 -7.54
N SER A 64 -6.08 -4.89 -8.13
CA SER A 64 -6.52 -4.90 -9.54
C SER A 64 -5.59 -4.06 -10.42
N PRO A 65 -5.05 -4.60 -11.54
CA PRO A 65 -4.30 -3.80 -12.50
C PRO A 65 -5.19 -2.90 -13.38
N LYS A 66 -6.52 -3.06 -13.32
CA LYS A 66 -7.49 -2.31 -14.13
C LYS A 66 -8.78 -2.01 -13.34
N GLY A 67 -9.27 -0.79 -13.42
CA GLY A 67 -10.52 -0.38 -12.75
C GLY A 67 -10.40 -0.32 -11.21
N GLY A 68 -11.55 -0.22 -10.53
CA GLY A 68 -11.63 -0.29 -9.07
C GLY A 68 -11.72 -1.71 -8.53
N ARG A 69 -11.81 -1.87 -7.20
CA ARG A 69 -11.99 -3.16 -6.55
C ARG A 69 -13.47 -3.44 -6.36
N ALA A 70 -13.96 -4.53 -6.95
CA ALA A 70 -15.36 -4.93 -6.83
C ALA A 70 -15.82 -5.12 -5.37
N CYS A 71 -14.91 -5.53 -4.47
CA CYS A 71 -15.18 -5.63 -3.03
C CYS A 71 -15.48 -4.25 -2.41
N ASP A 72 -14.68 -3.22 -2.74
CA ASP A 72 -14.89 -1.86 -2.26
C ASP A 72 -16.23 -1.31 -2.71
N ASP A 73 -16.55 -1.53 -3.99
CA ASP A 73 -17.82 -1.08 -4.56
C ASP A 73 -18.99 -1.77 -3.86
N ALA A 74 -18.87 -3.06 -3.56
CA ALA A 74 -19.86 -3.81 -2.80
C ALA A 74 -20.01 -3.29 -1.36
N LEU A 75 -18.90 -3.03 -0.66
CA LEU A 75 -18.90 -2.49 0.70
C LEU A 75 -19.51 -1.09 0.76
N ARG A 76 -19.12 -0.19 -0.15
CA ARG A 76 -19.70 1.17 -0.24
C ARG A 76 -21.19 1.13 -0.53
N ARG A 77 -21.63 0.29 -1.50
CA ARG A 77 -23.06 0.12 -1.82
C ARG A 77 -23.85 -0.39 -0.62
N LYS A 78 -23.27 -1.29 0.18
CA LYS A 78 -23.96 -1.96 1.30
C LYS A 78 -24.00 -1.13 2.58
N TYR A 79 -22.90 -0.49 2.95
CA TYR A 79 -22.73 0.12 4.26
C TYR A 79 -22.69 1.66 4.23
N GLY A 80 -22.49 2.27 3.05
CA GLY A 80 -22.26 3.71 2.93
C GLY A 80 -20.94 4.17 3.57
N GLY A 81 -20.53 5.40 3.28
CA GLY A 81 -19.39 6.06 3.95
C GLY A 81 -18.09 6.12 3.14
N ASN A 82 -17.17 6.96 3.64
CA ASN A 82 -15.86 7.29 3.04
C ASN A 82 -14.69 6.51 3.65
N SER A 83 -14.96 5.62 4.61
CA SER A 83 -13.97 4.79 5.30
C SER A 83 -13.34 3.74 4.38
N VAL A 84 -14.00 3.36 3.29
CA VAL A 84 -13.41 2.51 2.25
C VAL A 84 -12.50 3.36 1.36
N VAL A 85 -11.19 3.29 1.62
CA VAL A 85 -10.19 3.98 0.80
C VAL A 85 -10.27 3.49 -0.64
N ALA A 86 -10.38 4.42 -1.60
CA ALA A 86 -10.39 4.08 -3.03
C ALA A 86 -9.01 3.63 -3.48
N GLN A 87 -8.93 2.54 -4.25
CA GLN A 87 -7.67 2.05 -4.84
C GLN A 87 -6.93 3.15 -5.63
N ASN A 88 -7.68 4.04 -6.27
CA ASN A 88 -7.13 5.12 -7.11
C ASN A 88 -6.97 6.45 -6.35
N SER A 89 -7.19 6.47 -5.03
CA SER A 89 -6.78 7.62 -4.22
C SER A 89 -5.26 7.77 -4.26
N LEU A 90 -4.74 8.98 -4.08
CA LEU A 90 -3.29 9.25 -4.14
C LEU A 90 -2.48 8.29 -3.25
N TYR A 91 -2.90 8.11 -2.00
CA TYR A 91 -2.22 7.22 -1.04
C TYR A 91 -2.28 5.74 -1.45
N SER A 92 -3.41 5.29 -1.98
CA SER A 92 -3.57 3.90 -2.40
C SER A 92 -2.89 3.62 -3.75
N ALA A 93 -2.87 4.58 -4.67
CA ALA A 93 -2.18 4.44 -5.95
C ALA A 93 -0.66 4.31 -5.77
N MET A 94 -0.07 5.08 -4.84
CA MET A 94 1.36 4.99 -4.55
C MET A 94 1.74 3.67 -3.86
N THR A 95 0.91 3.17 -2.95
CA THR A 95 1.19 1.93 -2.20
C THR A 95 0.84 0.66 -2.97
N LEU A 96 -0.17 0.69 -3.84
CA LEU A 96 -0.65 -0.50 -4.55
C LEU A 96 -0.25 -0.52 -6.02
N ASN A 97 -0.51 0.54 -6.79
CA ASN A 97 -0.28 0.49 -8.24
C ASN A 97 1.22 0.38 -8.56
N GLY A 98 2.07 1.10 -7.81
CA GLY A 98 3.53 0.94 -7.88
C GLY A 98 3.99 -0.48 -7.53
N ALA A 99 3.49 -1.05 -6.42
CA ALA A 99 3.82 -2.40 -5.97
C ALA A 99 3.35 -3.49 -6.95
N ILE A 100 2.18 -3.33 -7.59
CA ILE A 100 1.68 -4.23 -8.63
C ILE A 100 2.63 -4.26 -9.83
N VAL A 101 3.06 -3.08 -10.31
CA VAL A 101 4.01 -2.98 -11.43
C VAL A 101 5.34 -3.62 -11.03
N ALA A 102 5.89 -3.25 -9.87
CA ALA A 102 7.17 -3.77 -9.38
C ALA A 102 7.17 -5.30 -9.22
N ARG A 103 6.10 -5.89 -8.69
CA ARG A 103 5.98 -7.36 -8.52
C ARG A 103 5.86 -8.12 -9.84
N ARG A 104 5.31 -7.48 -10.89
CA ARG A 104 5.03 -8.14 -12.18
C ARG A 104 6.13 -7.92 -13.22
N ILE A 105 6.89 -6.85 -13.10
CA ILE A 105 7.97 -6.54 -14.03
C ILE A 105 9.19 -7.43 -13.70
N LYS A 106 9.73 -8.13 -14.70
CA LYS A 106 10.86 -9.05 -14.53
C LYS A 106 12.21 -8.34 -14.71
N MET A 107 12.41 -7.25 -13.99
CA MET A 107 13.66 -6.46 -14.01
C MET A 107 13.88 -5.78 -12.65
N PRO A 108 15.09 -5.28 -12.37
CA PRO A 108 15.35 -4.47 -11.17
C PRO A 108 14.42 -3.25 -11.12
N VAL A 109 13.94 -2.92 -9.93
CA VAL A 109 13.04 -1.80 -9.69
C VAL A 109 13.68 -0.90 -8.65
N TYR A 110 13.72 0.40 -8.93
CA TYR A 110 14.31 1.42 -8.06
C TYR A 110 13.21 2.37 -7.55
N GLU A 111 13.29 2.74 -6.28
CA GLU A 111 12.46 3.81 -5.72
C GLU A 111 12.94 5.18 -6.22
N SER A 112 12.00 6.10 -6.46
CA SER A 112 12.33 7.45 -6.89
C SER A 112 11.42 8.49 -6.23
N HIS A 113 11.97 9.69 -6.01
CA HIS A 113 11.21 10.85 -5.51
C HIS A 113 11.32 12.04 -6.48
N PRO A 114 10.62 12.00 -7.63
CA PRO A 114 10.76 12.97 -8.73
C PRO A 114 10.75 14.43 -8.33
N LYS A 115 9.75 14.82 -7.53
CA LYS A 115 9.52 16.22 -7.11
C LYS A 115 10.59 16.76 -6.17
N LEU A 116 11.28 15.90 -5.44
CA LEU A 116 12.41 16.30 -4.60
C LEU A 116 13.68 16.44 -5.45
N LEU A 117 13.92 15.53 -6.39
CA LEU A 117 15.08 15.58 -7.27
C LEU A 117 15.13 16.89 -8.09
N LEU A 118 13.98 17.32 -8.64
CA LEU A 118 13.91 18.57 -9.41
C LEU A 118 14.22 19.82 -8.59
N LYS A 119 14.12 19.78 -7.26
CA LYS A 119 14.47 20.90 -6.37
C LYS A 119 15.96 21.01 -6.09
N LEU A 120 16.74 19.96 -6.39
CA LEU A 120 18.18 19.94 -6.17
C LEU A 120 18.93 20.51 -7.39
N PRO A 121 20.16 21.04 -7.23
CA PRO A 121 20.97 21.49 -8.35
C PRO A 121 21.19 20.41 -9.42
N ALA A 122 21.31 19.14 -9.01
CA ALA A 122 21.41 17.98 -9.90
C ALA A 122 20.18 17.82 -10.82
N GLY A 123 19.00 18.29 -10.39
CA GLY A 123 17.79 18.32 -11.21
C GLY A 123 17.85 19.31 -12.38
N GLY A 124 18.76 20.29 -12.34
CA GLY A 124 18.94 21.27 -13.42
C GLY A 124 19.32 20.63 -14.76
N ALA A 125 20.09 19.53 -14.72
CA ALA A 125 20.54 18.84 -15.93
C ALA A 125 19.40 18.18 -16.72
N ILE A 126 18.31 17.79 -16.05
CA ILE A 126 17.19 17.05 -16.67
C ILE A 126 15.94 17.91 -16.86
N ARG A 127 15.91 19.13 -16.30
CA ARG A 127 14.75 20.01 -16.29
C ARG A 127 14.22 20.35 -17.70
N PRO A 128 15.06 20.64 -18.72
CA PRO A 128 14.56 20.87 -20.08
C PRO A 128 13.84 19.66 -20.69
N ALA A 129 14.34 18.45 -20.41
CA ALA A 129 13.73 17.21 -20.88
C ALA A 129 12.43 16.88 -20.12
N TYR A 130 12.39 17.18 -18.82
CA TYR A 130 11.17 17.12 -18.01
C TYR A 130 10.08 18.07 -18.54
N ASP A 131 10.42 19.33 -18.79
CA ASP A 131 9.46 20.32 -19.32
C ASP A 131 8.94 19.90 -20.71
N THR A 132 9.81 19.31 -21.53
CA THR A 132 9.41 18.74 -22.83
C THR A 132 8.45 17.56 -22.67
N ALA A 133 8.66 16.68 -21.68
CA ALA A 133 7.78 15.54 -21.41
C ALA A 133 6.38 16.01 -21.00
N ILE A 134 6.28 17.01 -20.13
CA ILE A 134 5.00 17.62 -19.73
C ILE A 134 4.32 18.29 -20.92
N ALA A 135 5.05 19.11 -21.69
CA ALA A 135 4.48 19.84 -22.81
C ALA A 135 3.90 18.91 -23.89
N ARG A 136 4.49 17.72 -24.08
CA ARG A 136 4.00 16.72 -25.04
C ARG A 136 2.76 15.96 -24.54
N ALA A 137 2.69 15.67 -23.25
CA ALA A 137 1.62 14.84 -22.70
C ALA A 137 0.43 15.64 -22.16
N GLY A 138 0.65 16.92 -21.82
CA GLY A 138 -0.36 17.79 -21.24
C GLY A 138 -0.64 17.53 -19.75
N SER A 139 0.20 16.75 -19.06
CA SER A 139 0.03 16.42 -17.64
C SER A 139 1.39 16.27 -16.92
N ASP A 140 1.38 16.50 -15.60
CA ASP A 140 2.57 16.36 -14.74
C ASP A 140 2.99 14.90 -14.55
N HIS A 141 2.08 13.94 -14.78
CA HIS A 141 2.33 12.52 -14.52
C HIS A 141 3.44 11.95 -15.42
N GLU A 142 3.49 12.36 -16.68
CA GLU A 142 4.52 11.95 -17.63
C GLU A 142 5.87 12.58 -17.30
N GLY A 143 5.88 13.81 -16.76
CA GLY A 143 7.07 14.43 -16.21
C GLY A 143 7.61 13.66 -14.99
N ASP A 144 6.74 13.32 -14.04
CA ASP A 144 7.11 12.51 -12.86
C ASP A 144 7.66 11.13 -13.28
N ALA A 145 7.04 10.48 -14.27
CA ALA A 145 7.50 9.20 -14.82
C ALA A 145 8.86 9.31 -15.54
N PHE A 146 9.10 10.40 -16.28
CA PHE A 146 10.39 10.67 -16.90
C PHE A 146 11.51 10.76 -15.85
N VAL A 147 11.27 11.49 -14.75
CA VAL A 147 12.26 11.61 -13.68
C VAL A 147 12.47 10.28 -12.96
N ALA A 148 11.42 9.47 -12.78
CA ALA A 148 11.55 8.13 -12.23
C ALA A 148 12.45 7.24 -13.09
N ALA A 149 12.30 7.30 -14.42
CA ALA A 149 13.18 6.58 -15.35
C ALA A 149 14.64 7.07 -15.29
N TRP A 150 14.86 8.39 -15.17
CA TRP A 150 16.19 8.96 -14.96
C TRP A 150 16.82 8.45 -13.66
N CYS A 151 16.08 8.42 -12.55
CA CYS A 151 16.55 7.89 -11.27
C CYS A 151 16.96 6.41 -11.40
N ALA A 152 16.17 5.59 -12.09
CA ALA A 152 16.52 4.19 -12.35
C ALA A 152 17.79 4.07 -13.19
N ALA A 153 17.96 4.88 -14.24
CA ALA A 153 19.18 4.90 -15.05
C ALA A 153 20.42 5.27 -14.23
N MET A 154 20.32 6.28 -13.36
CA MET A 154 21.41 6.71 -12.47
C MET A 154 21.72 5.69 -11.37
N GLY A 155 20.71 4.99 -10.85
CA GLY A 155 20.89 3.92 -9.86
C GLY A 155 21.55 2.68 -10.49
N HIS A 156 21.09 2.28 -11.67
CA HIS A 156 21.60 1.10 -12.38
C HIS A 156 23.03 1.28 -12.91
N SER A 157 23.39 2.49 -13.35
CA SER A 157 24.71 2.79 -13.93
C SER A 157 25.83 3.05 -12.89
N ARG A 158 25.49 3.04 -11.59
CA ARG A 158 26.42 3.27 -10.48
C ARG A 158 26.71 2.02 -9.64
N GLU A 159 26.12 0.89 -10.00
CA GLU A 159 26.48 -0.47 -9.53
C GLU A 159 27.55 -1.07 -10.45
#